data_AF-A0A1Z8STA3-F1
#
_entry.id   AF-A0A1Z8STA3-F1
#
_cell.length_a   1.000
_cell.length_b   1.000
_cell.length_c   1.000
_cell.angle_alpha   90.00
_cell.angle_beta   90.00
_cell.angle_gamma   90.00
#
_symmetry.space_group_name_H-M   'P 1'
#
loop_
_entity.id
_entity.type
_entity.pdbx_description
1 polymer ?
#
loop_
_entity_poly.entity_id
_entity_poly.type
_entity_poly.pdbx_seq_one_letter_code
_entity_poly.pdbx_strand_id
1 'polypeptide(L)'
;MSSAFDVPKAVDKRVSTMAVDDLAKRGMRTVKVLDKAAIMSLIDEAVEMVVADRMKELEVGDRDRLREEAKTQFKKLVQERNSRQKEKQDAYEERIEHLRAQAVSLEEKLLQAEREKEEAFQHSQQQVVTESVAVPAGGLDADQIKDVVRAAVAEAKSDSAPASENQMDDLKASIDALASKVTHSHGSKVNQSVEAPSEEALIELFSKEVGEDVENNLDQVEVKNAKAGGVSANLAKLKNLQKETE
;
A
#
# COMPACT_ATOMS: atom_id res chain seq x y z
N MET A 1 4.67 42.57 -7.29
CA MET A 1 5.16 42.50 -5.88
C MET A 1 4.49 41.29 -5.22
N SER A 2 4.99 40.08 -5.46
CA SER A 2 4.45 38.86 -4.85
C SER A 2 5.17 38.60 -3.53
N SER A 3 4.55 38.96 -2.40
CA SER A 3 5.06 38.61 -1.09
C SER A 3 4.89 37.10 -0.89
N ALA A 4 5.97 36.35 -1.09
CA ALA A 4 6.00 34.94 -0.73
C ALA A 4 5.76 34.80 0.78
N PHE A 5 4.70 34.10 1.15
CA PHE A 5 4.38 33.82 2.54
C PHE A 5 5.41 32.83 3.08
N ASP A 6 6.32 33.32 3.91
CA ASP A 6 7.39 32.55 4.53
C ASP A 6 6.78 31.67 5.65
N VAL A 7 6.28 30.50 5.25
CA VAL A 7 5.63 29.51 6.13
C VAL A 7 6.52 29.17 7.34
N PRO A 8 7.84 28.93 7.20
CA PRO A 8 8.74 28.72 8.34
C PRO A 8 8.70 29.87 9.34
N LYS A 9 8.87 31.13 8.89
CA LYS A 9 8.81 32.30 9.80
C LYS A 9 7.44 32.51 10.43
N ALA A 10 6.37 32.10 9.75
CA ALA A 10 5.01 32.16 10.29
C ALA A 10 4.74 31.06 11.33
N VAL A 11 5.37 29.89 11.19
CA VAL A 11 5.36 28.81 12.17
C VAL A 11 6.21 29.21 13.39
N ASP A 12 7.41 29.73 13.20
CA ASP A 12 8.29 30.18 14.30
C ASP A 12 7.66 31.32 15.12
N LYS A 13 6.92 32.25 14.48
CA LYS A 13 6.16 33.29 15.18
C LYS A 13 4.93 32.76 15.95
N ARG A 14 4.44 31.56 15.63
CA ARG A 14 3.24 30.95 16.25
C ARG A 14 3.59 29.85 17.25
N VAL A 15 4.79 29.28 17.20
CA VAL A 15 5.26 28.24 18.14
C VAL A 15 5.96 28.93 19.31
N SER A 16 5.15 29.46 20.24
CA SER A 16 5.64 29.79 21.58
C SER A 16 5.99 28.48 22.29
N THR A 17 7.27 28.28 22.62
CA THR A 17 7.75 27.16 23.42
C THR A 17 7.24 27.31 24.85
N MET A 18 6.05 26.80 25.12
CA MET A 18 5.47 26.74 26.46
C MET A 18 5.69 25.36 27.06
N ALA A 19 6.08 25.30 28.33
CA ALA A 19 6.15 24.05 29.07
C ALA A 19 4.75 23.42 29.19
N VAL A 20 4.70 22.08 29.18
CA VAL A 20 3.44 21.32 29.28
C VAL A 20 2.67 21.67 30.55
N ASP A 21 3.37 21.95 31.66
CA ASP A 21 2.77 22.36 32.93
C ASP A 21 2.03 23.69 32.85
N ASP A 22 2.54 24.63 32.05
CA ASP A 22 1.91 25.93 31.88
C ASP A 22 0.72 25.88 30.91
N LEU A 23 0.74 24.93 29.97
CA LEU A 23 -0.44 24.57 29.17
C LEU A 23 -1.52 23.92 30.06
N ALA A 24 -1.12 23.02 30.97
CA ALA A 24 -2.02 22.38 31.91
C ALA A 24 -2.67 23.38 32.88
N LYS A 25 -1.90 24.34 33.43
CA LYS A 25 -2.42 25.45 34.26
C LYS A 25 -3.40 26.35 33.52
N ARG A 26 -3.25 26.47 32.19
CA ARG A 26 -4.18 27.19 31.30
C ARG A 26 -5.40 26.37 30.88
N GLY A 27 -5.55 25.14 31.40
CA GLY A 27 -6.68 24.24 31.11
C GLY A 27 -6.55 23.47 29.79
N MET A 28 -5.41 23.55 29.10
CA MET A 28 -5.17 22.78 27.88
C MET A 28 -4.66 21.38 28.24
N ARG A 29 -5.59 20.40 28.25
CA ARG A 29 -5.30 18.99 28.56
C ARG A 29 -4.86 18.16 27.34
N THR A 30 -5.09 18.67 26.14
CA THR A 30 -4.78 17.97 24.88
C THR A 30 -3.94 18.88 23.99
N VAL A 31 -2.84 18.37 23.47
CA VAL A 31 -1.93 19.11 22.58
C VAL A 31 -1.83 18.37 21.26
N LYS A 32 -1.88 19.10 20.14
CA LYS A 32 -1.62 18.54 18.82
C LYS A 32 -0.11 18.43 18.62
N VAL A 33 0.33 17.22 18.28
CA VAL A 33 1.75 16.88 18.14
C VAL A 33 2.11 16.88 16.66
N LEU A 34 3.26 17.48 16.32
CA LEU A 34 3.78 17.52 14.95
C LEU A 34 4.50 16.22 14.57
N ASP A 35 5.29 15.66 15.48
CA ASP A 35 6.00 14.40 15.28
C ASP A 35 5.65 13.39 16.39
N LYS A 36 4.84 12.39 16.02
CA LYS A 36 4.41 11.33 16.94
C LYS A 36 5.59 10.45 17.37
N ALA A 37 6.54 10.18 16.48
CA ALA A 37 7.65 9.27 16.79
C ALA A 37 8.57 9.87 17.85
N ALA A 38 8.90 11.17 17.72
CA ALA A 38 9.71 11.89 18.69
C ALA A 38 9.08 11.91 20.10
N ILE A 39 7.76 12.10 20.20
CA ILE A 39 7.07 12.08 21.51
C ILE A 39 7.06 10.68 22.11
N MET A 40 6.80 9.64 21.31
CA MET A 40 6.84 8.27 21.84
C MET A 40 8.23 7.92 22.37
N SER A 41 9.30 8.30 21.67
CA SER A 41 10.67 8.12 22.15
C SER A 41 10.94 8.86 23.46
N LEU A 42 10.45 10.09 23.61
CA LEU A 42 10.58 10.89 24.83
C LEU A 42 9.80 10.30 26.01
N ILE A 43 8.64 9.71 25.74
CA ILE A 43 7.86 8.98 26.74
C ILE A 43 8.61 7.72 27.16
N ASP A 44 9.15 6.96 26.22
CA ASP A 44 9.88 5.74 26.50
C ASP A 44 11.11 6.03 27.39
N GLU A 45 11.89 7.06 27.06
CA GLU A 45 13.03 7.51 27.86
C GLU A 45 12.61 7.98 29.27
N ALA A 46 11.52 8.75 29.38
CA ALA A 46 11.02 9.20 30.68
C ALA A 46 10.52 8.04 31.55
N VAL A 47 9.85 7.06 30.95
CA VAL A 47 9.41 5.83 31.63
C VAL A 47 10.63 5.02 32.07
N GLU A 48 11.64 4.87 31.21
CA GLU A 48 12.86 4.13 31.51
C GLU A 48 13.61 4.72 32.72
N MET A 49 13.74 6.05 32.79
CA MET A 49 14.36 6.71 33.95
C MET A 49 13.58 6.45 35.25
N VAL A 50 12.26 6.61 35.24
CA VAL A 50 11.42 6.37 36.43
C VAL A 50 11.46 4.91 36.87
N VAL A 51 11.47 3.98 35.90
CA VAL A 51 11.60 2.54 36.19
C VAL A 51 12.99 2.23 36.73
N ALA A 52 14.05 2.80 36.17
CA ALA A 52 15.41 2.60 36.64
C ALA A 52 15.59 3.06 38.09
N ASP A 53 15.03 4.21 38.44
CA ASP A 53 15.09 4.74 39.80
C ASP A 53 14.29 3.89 40.80
N ARG A 54 13.06 3.48 40.43
CA ARG A 54 12.28 2.53 41.26
C ARG A 54 12.97 1.19 41.41
N MET A 55 13.62 0.70 40.35
CA MET A 55 14.35 -0.57 40.39
C MET A 55 15.60 -0.46 41.27
N LYS A 56 16.26 0.70 41.38
CA LYS A 56 17.38 0.89 42.32
C LYS A 56 16.94 0.81 43.79
N GLU A 57 15.70 1.20 44.09
CA GLU A 57 15.14 1.14 45.45
C GLU A 57 14.66 -0.27 45.86
N LEU A 58 14.47 -1.17 44.90
CA LEU A 58 14.05 -2.57 45.15
C LEU A 58 15.23 -3.46 45.56
N GLU A 59 15.01 -4.35 46.54
CA GLU A 59 15.96 -5.39 46.91
C GLU A 59 16.31 -6.28 45.70
N VAL A 60 17.56 -6.71 45.60
CA VAL A 60 18.09 -7.48 44.45
C VAL A 60 17.27 -8.76 44.19
N GLY A 61 16.81 -9.43 45.24
CA GLY A 61 15.98 -10.65 45.11
C GLY A 61 14.60 -10.40 44.50
N ASP A 62 13.97 -9.25 44.79
CA ASP A 62 12.68 -8.90 44.21
C ASP A 62 12.83 -8.39 42.76
N ARG A 63 13.97 -7.77 42.43
CA ARG A 63 14.31 -7.42 41.04
C ARG A 63 14.45 -8.65 40.16
N ASP A 64 15.08 -9.70 40.66
CA ASP A 64 15.26 -10.94 39.91
C ASP A 64 13.94 -11.71 39.75
N ARG A 65 13.09 -11.75 40.78
CA ARG A 65 11.73 -12.29 40.66
C ARG A 65 10.91 -11.54 39.62
N LEU A 66 10.92 -10.21 39.66
CA LEU A 66 10.19 -9.38 38.70
C LEU A 66 10.71 -9.59 37.27
N ARG A 67 12.02 -9.78 37.09
CA ARG A 67 12.60 -10.11 35.78
C ARG A 67 12.15 -11.47 35.26
N GLU A 68 12.11 -12.49 36.11
CA GLU A 68 11.64 -13.82 35.70
C GLU A 68 10.13 -13.82 35.40
N GLU A 69 9.33 -13.11 36.19
CA GLU A 69 7.91 -12.88 35.88
C GLU A 69 7.73 -12.12 34.56
N ALA A 70 8.52 -11.07 34.31
CA ALA A 70 8.48 -10.34 33.05
C ALA A 70 8.88 -11.22 31.85
N LYS A 71 9.94 -12.04 31.98
CA LYS A 71 10.37 -12.97 30.94
C LYS A 71 9.30 -14.01 30.62
N THR A 72 8.65 -14.57 31.63
CA THR A 72 7.60 -15.57 31.43
C THR A 72 6.36 -14.96 30.76
N GLN A 73 5.93 -13.77 31.19
CA GLN A 73 4.84 -13.04 30.53
C GLN A 73 5.18 -12.65 29.09
N PHE A 74 6.42 -12.21 28.85
CA PHE A 74 6.88 -11.88 27.51
C PHE A 74 6.87 -13.11 26.60
N LYS A 75 7.43 -14.24 27.05
CA LYS A 75 7.39 -15.51 26.32
C LYS A 75 5.95 -15.92 26.00
N LYS A 76 5.05 -15.80 26.97
CA LYS A 76 3.62 -16.08 26.77
C LYS A 76 2.99 -15.18 25.70
N LEU A 77 3.25 -13.87 25.75
CA LEU A 77 2.74 -12.90 24.78
C LEU A 77 3.30 -13.14 23.38
N VAL A 78 4.59 -13.46 23.26
CA VAL A 78 5.23 -13.79 21.98
C VAL A 78 4.62 -15.06 21.40
N GLN A 79 4.44 -16.10 22.22
CA GLN A 79 3.81 -17.34 21.79
C GLN A 79 2.35 -17.12 21.34
N GLU A 80 1.57 -16.34 22.09
CA GLU A 80 0.17 -16.00 21.74
C GLU A 80 0.10 -15.16 20.45
N ARG A 81 1.03 -14.22 20.26
CA ARG A 81 1.12 -13.45 19.03
C ARG A 81 1.46 -14.35 17.84
N ASN A 82 2.44 -15.24 18.02
CA ASN A 82 2.87 -16.15 16.97
C ASN A 82 1.75 -17.14 16.61
N SER A 83 1.08 -17.73 17.59
CA SER A 83 -0.08 -18.61 17.35
C SER A 83 -1.19 -17.88 16.60
N ARG A 84 -1.53 -16.65 16.98
CA ARG A 84 -2.52 -15.83 16.26
C ARG A 84 -2.10 -15.48 14.83
N GLN A 85 -0.80 -15.26 14.59
CA GLN A 85 -0.30 -15.01 13.24
C GLN A 85 -0.39 -16.28 12.40
N LYS A 86 -0.04 -17.43 12.98
CA LYS A 86 -0.15 -18.74 12.33
C LYS A 86 -1.60 -19.10 12.01
N GLU A 87 -2.51 -18.98 12.96
CA GLU A 87 -3.96 -19.20 12.72
C GLU A 87 -4.50 -18.31 11.60
N LYS A 88 -4.02 -17.05 11.48
CA LYS A 88 -4.39 -16.18 10.36
C LYS A 88 -3.81 -16.66 9.04
N GLN A 89 -2.56 -17.14 9.03
CA GLN A 89 -1.95 -17.71 7.83
C GLN A 89 -2.73 -18.95 7.39
N ASP A 90 -2.98 -19.88 8.30
CA ASP A 90 -3.75 -21.10 8.06
C ASP A 90 -5.15 -20.76 7.51
N ALA A 91 -5.85 -19.78 8.10
CA ALA A 91 -7.15 -19.32 7.61
C ALA A 91 -7.10 -18.69 6.20
N TYR A 92 -6.01 -18.00 5.84
CA TYR A 92 -5.82 -17.50 4.48
C TYR A 92 -5.50 -18.63 3.51
N GLU A 93 -4.72 -19.61 3.91
CA GLU A 93 -4.40 -20.79 3.10
C GLU A 93 -5.67 -21.59 2.80
N GLU A 94 -6.49 -21.90 3.80
CA GLU A 94 -7.80 -22.56 3.62
C GLU A 94 -8.70 -21.78 2.66
N ARG A 95 -8.73 -20.45 2.78
CA ARG A 95 -9.52 -19.59 1.88
C ARG A 95 -8.99 -19.63 0.45
N ILE A 96 -7.66 -19.66 0.27
CA ILE A 96 -7.04 -19.78 -1.05
C ILE A 96 -7.36 -21.14 -1.65
N GLU A 97 -7.28 -22.22 -0.89
CA GLU A 97 -7.65 -23.56 -1.35
C GLU A 97 -9.11 -23.64 -1.77
N HIS A 98 -10.02 -23.08 -0.96
CA HIS A 98 -11.43 -23.01 -1.29
C HIS A 98 -11.68 -22.21 -2.59
N LEU A 99 -11.01 -21.06 -2.77
CA LEU A 99 -11.12 -20.27 -4.00
C LEU A 99 -10.54 -21.02 -5.21
N ARG A 100 -9.45 -21.76 -5.05
CA ARG A 100 -8.89 -22.62 -6.10
C ARG A 100 -9.87 -23.74 -6.47
N ALA A 101 -10.49 -24.40 -5.50
CA ALA A 101 -11.51 -25.42 -5.76
C ALA A 101 -12.72 -24.83 -6.50
N GLN A 102 -13.17 -23.63 -6.12
CA GLN A 102 -14.22 -22.92 -6.85
C GLN A 102 -13.82 -22.61 -8.28
N ALA A 103 -12.60 -22.11 -8.51
CA ALA A 103 -12.11 -21.82 -9.86
C ALA A 103 -12.11 -23.08 -10.74
N VAL A 104 -11.61 -24.21 -10.23
CA VAL A 104 -11.63 -25.50 -10.95
C VAL A 104 -13.07 -25.93 -11.25
N SER A 105 -13.98 -25.83 -10.28
CA SER A 105 -15.39 -26.20 -10.50
C SER A 105 -16.11 -25.32 -11.53
N LEU A 106 -15.73 -24.03 -11.62
CA LEU A 106 -16.28 -23.11 -12.60
C LEU A 106 -15.68 -23.36 -13.99
N GLU A 107 -14.38 -23.65 -14.06
CA GLU A 107 -13.69 -24.03 -15.29
C GLU A 107 -14.30 -25.31 -15.88
N GLU A 108 -14.57 -26.33 -15.05
CA GLU A 108 -15.24 -27.55 -15.49
C GLU A 108 -16.64 -27.28 -16.04
N LYS A 109 -17.42 -26.42 -15.39
CA LYS A 109 -18.74 -26.00 -15.89
C LYS A 109 -18.66 -25.23 -17.21
N LEU A 110 -17.65 -24.37 -17.38
CA LEU A 110 -17.43 -23.65 -18.63
C LEU A 110 -17.07 -24.61 -19.76
N LEU A 111 -16.17 -25.56 -19.51
CA LEU A 111 -15.82 -26.60 -20.48
C LEU A 111 -17.03 -27.47 -20.85
N GLN A 112 -17.88 -27.81 -19.89
CA GLN A 112 -19.09 -28.58 -20.15
C GLN A 112 -20.09 -27.77 -21.00
N ALA A 113 -20.32 -26.50 -20.66
CA ALA A 113 -21.20 -25.62 -21.43
C ALA A 113 -20.66 -25.37 -22.86
N GLU A 114 -19.34 -25.28 -23.03
CA GLU A 114 -18.71 -25.14 -24.34
C GLU A 114 -18.91 -26.39 -25.21
N ARG A 115 -18.76 -27.60 -24.62
CA ARG A 115 -19.08 -28.86 -25.32
C ARG A 115 -20.56 -28.96 -25.70
N GLU A 116 -21.47 -28.64 -24.79
CA GLU A 116 -22.91 -28.66 -25.07
C GLU A 116 -23.28 -27.68 -26.20
N LYS A 117 -22.64 -26.50 -26.22
CA LYS A 117 -22.82 -25.52 -27.29
C LYS A 117 -22.26 -26.02 -28.62
N GLU A 118 -21.10 -26.68 -28.62
CA GLU A 118 -20.49 -27.24 -29.83
C GLU A 118 -21.33 -28.40 -30.37
N GLU A 119 -21.84 -29.29 -29.52
CA GLU A 119 -22.76 -30.37 -29.89
C GLU A 119 -24.08 -29.83 -30.44
N ALA A 120 -24.67 -28.81 -29.80
CA ALA A 120 -25.87 -28.14 -30.28
C ALA A 120 -25.64 -27.45 -31.64
N PHE A 121 -24.47 -26.82 -31.82
CA PHE A 121 -24.11 -26.20 -33.09
C PHE A 121 -23.92 -27.25 -34.20
N GLN A 122 -23.27 -28.37 -33.93
CA GLN A 122 -23.11 -29.47 -34.88
C GLN A 122 -24.45 -30.13 -35.24
N HIS A 123 -25.34 -30.34 -34.26
CA HIS A 123 -26.71 -30.83 -34.51
C HIS A 123 -27.50 -29.85 -35.38
N SER A 124 -27.42 -28.54 -35.12
CA SER A 124 -28.09 -27.53 -35.94
C SER A 124 -27.55 -27.48 -37.38
N GLN A 125 -26.24 -27.63 -37.59
CA GLN A 125 -25.67 -27.69 -38.95
C GLN A 125 -26.07 -28.96 -39.70
N GLN A 126 -26.16 -30.12 -39.05
CA GLN A 126 -26.61 -31.35 -39.70
C GLN A 126 -28.11 -31.34 -40.04
N GLN A 127 -28.92 -30.64 -39.23
CA GLN A 127 -30.36 -30.52 -39.48
C GLN A 127 -30.68 -29.57 -40.65
N VAL A 128 -29.85 -28.56 -40.92
CA VAL A 128 -30.03 -27.65 -42.07
C VAL A 128 -29.67 -28.32 -43.41
N VAL A 129 -28.80 -29.34 -43.44
CA VAL A 129 -28.42 -30.03 -44.69
C VAL A 129 -29.47 -31.08 -45.11
N THR A 130 -30.30 -31.58 -44.19
CA THR A 130 -31.31 -32.62 -44.48
C THR A 130 -32.70 -32.06 -44.80
N GLU A 131 -32.95 -30.76 -44.55
CA GLU A 131 -34.24 -30.09 -44.80
C GLU A 131 -34.15 -29.04 -45.93
N SER A 132 -33.45 -29.37 -47.03
CA SER A 132 -33.38 -28.55 -48.25
C SER A 132 -34.29 -29.07 -49.38
N VAL A 133 -35.49 -29.56 -49.04
CA VAL A 133 -36.56 -29.78 -50.03
C VAL A 133 -37.84 -29.08 -49.58
N ALA A 134 -38.10 -27.96 -50.25
CA ALA A 134 -39.40 -27.31 -50.47
C ALA A 134 -40.12 -26.65 -49.28
N VAL A 135 -39.93 -25.33 -49.13
CA VAL A 135 -40.95 -24.40 -48.57
C VAL A 135 -40.90 -23.09 -49.40
N PRO A 136 -42.04 -22.50 -49.79
CA PRO A 136 -42.10 -21.46 -50.81
C PRO A 136 -41.60 -20.10 -50.31
N ALA A 137 -41.08 -19.32 -51.24
CA ALA A 137 -40.60 -17.95 -51.07
C ALA A 137 -41.71 -17.03 -50.51
N GLY A 138 -41.71 -16.83 -49.19
CA GLY A 138 -42.20 -15.62 -48.55
C GLY A 138 -41.07 -14.61 -48.50
N GLY A 139 -40.79 -13.94 -49.61
CA GLY A 139 -39.78 -12.89 -49.68
C GLY A 139 -40.17 -11.72 -48.79
N LEU A 140 -39.46 -11.53 -47.68
CA LEU A 140 -39.50 -10.28 -46.92
C LEU A 140 -38.95 -9.19 -47.84
N ASP A 141 -39.84 -8.28 -48.23
CA ASP A 141 -39.53 -7.20 -49.16
C ASP A 141 -38.47 -6.27 -48.56
N ALA A 142 -37.45 -5.92 -49.33
CA ALA A 142 -36.29 -5.16 -48.85
C ALA A 142 -36.69 -3.79 -48.27
N ASP A 143 -37.85 -3.28 -48.66
CA ASP A 143 -38.41 -2.03 -48.14
C ASP A 143 -39.07 -2.21 -46.77
N GLN A 144 -39.64 -3.38 -46.46
CA GLN A 144 -40.13 -3.69 -45.10
C GLN A 144 -38.97 -3.82 -44.11
N ILE A 145 -37.84 -4.37 -44.55
CA ILE A 145 -36.63 -4.48 -43.72
C ILE A 145 -36.06 -3.09 -43.44
N LYS A 146 -36.03 -2.18 -44.43
CA LYS A 146 -35.57 -0.80 -44.22
C LYS A 146 -36.48 -0.01 -43.28
N ASP A 147 -37.79 -0.23 -43.33
CA ASP A 147 -38.73 0.45 -42.44
C ASP A 147 -38.63 -0.08 -41.01
N VAL A 148 -38.44 -1.39 -40.81
CA VAL A 148 -38.19 -1.97 -39.48
C VAL A 148 -36.84 -1.52 -38.92
N VAL A 149 -35.78 -1.45 -39.75
CA VAL A 149 -34.48 -0.93 -39.32
C VAL A 149 -34.56 0.57 -39.02
N ARG A 150 -35.31 1.35 -39.81
CA ARG A 150 -35.51 2.78 -39.54
C ARG A 150 -36.33 3.01 -38.27
N ALA A 151 -37.36 2.21 -38.02
CA ALA A 151 -38.13 2.24 -36.78
C ALA A 151 -37.26 1.87 -35.57
N ALA A 152 -36.49 0.78 -35.66
CA ALA A 152 -35.59 0.35 -34.58
C ALA A 152 -34.44 1.35 -34.32
N VAL A 153 -33.92 2.02 -35.35
CA VAL A 153 -32.89 3.07 -35.20
C VAL A 153 -33.49 4.37 -34.65
N ALA A 154 -34.74 4.69 -34.97
CA ALA A 154 -35.45 5.83 -34.38
C ALA A 154 -35.77 5.57 -32.90
N GLU A 155 -36.18 4.35 -32.56
CA GLU A 155 -36.51 3.93 -31.20
C GLU A 155 -35.24 3.81 -30.32
N ALA A 156 -34.14 3.30 -30.88
CA ALA A 156 -32.83 3.31 -30.22
C ALA A 156 -32.25 4.73 -30.03
N LYS A 157 -32.64 5.70 -30.86
CA LYS A 157 -32.27 7.12 -30.69
C LYS A 157 -33.17 7.89 -29.73
N SER A 158 -34.39 7.43 -29.47
CA SER A 158 -35.29 8.05 -28.49
C SER A 158 -35.10 7.52 -27.07
N ASP A 159 -34.61 6.28 -26.92
CA ASP A 159 -34.40 5.63 -25.60
C ASP A 159 -32.93 5.50 -25.16
N SER A 160 -31.98 6.03 -25.93
CA SER A 160 -30.60 6.22 -25.45
C SER A 160 -30.44 7.58 -24.78
N ALA A 161 -30.68 7.61 -23.47
CA ALA A 161 -30.03 8.58 -22.60
C ALA A 161 -28.50 8.53 -22.87
N PRO A 162 -27.78 9.66 -22.88
CA PRO A 162 -26.35 9.71 -23.20
C PRO A 162 -25.51 9.16 -22.05
N ALA A 163 -25.51 7.85 -21.86
CA ALA A 163 -24.37 7.12 -21.31
C ALA A 163 -23.54 6.73 -22.54
N SER A 164 -22.32 7.20 -22.76
CA SER A 164 -21.15 6.73 -22.01
C SER A 164 -19.87 7.43 -22.55
N GLU A 165 -19.93 8.72 -22.91
CA GLU A 165 -18.72 9.48 -23.27
C GLU A 165 -17.88 9.80 -22.02
N ASN A 166 -18.54 10.24 -20.94
CA ASN A 166 -17.87 10.52 -19.67
C ASN A 166 -17.28 9.27 -19.00
N GLN A 167 -17.91 8.10 -19.15
CA GLN A 167 -17.38 6.85 -18.59
C GLN A 167 -16.17 6.32 -19.36
N MET A 168 -16.13 6.53 -20.68
CA MET A 168 -14.95 6.23 -21.49
C MET A 168 -13.77 7.14 -21.14
N ASP A 169 -14.03 8.42 -20.86
CA ASP A 169 -12.99 9.37 -20.47
C ASP A 169 -12.52 9.14 -19.02
N ASP A 170 -13.41 8.76 -18.11
CA ASP A 170 -13.05 8.33 -16.74
C ASP A 170 -12.22 7.03 -16.75
N LEU A 171 -12.55 6.08 -17.63
CA LEU A 171 -11.76 4.85 -17.82
C LEU A 171 -10.38 5.16 -18.40
N LYS A 172 -10.27 6.06 -19.38
CA LYS A 172 -8.98 6.51 -19.93
C LYS A 172 -8.14 7.22 -18.87
N ALA A 173 -8.73 8.13 -18.09
CA ALA A 173 -8.05 8.80 -16.98
C ALA A 173 -7.57 7.81 -15.91
N SER A 174 -8.34 6.77 -15.64
CA SER A 174 -7.97 5.69 -14.70
C SER A 174 -6.81 4.85 -15.24
N ILE A 175 -6.81 4.53 -16.53
CA ILE A 175 -5.74 3.78 -17.20
C ILE A 175 -4.44 4.61 -17.24
N ASP A 176 -4.51 5.91 -17.52
CA ASP A 176 -3.34 6.81 -17.49
C ASP A 176 -2.81 7.02 -16.07
N ALA A 177 -3.69 7.08 -15.06
CA ALA A 177 -3.28 7.12 -13.65
C ALA A 177 -2.58 5.82 -13.22
N LEU A 178 -3.03 4.67 -13.73
CA LEU A 178 -2.38 3.37 -13.49
C LEU A 178 -1.04 3.28 -14.23
N ALA A 179 -0.98 3.68 -15.50
CA ALA A 179 0.24 3.67 -16.30
C ALA A 179 1.31 4.61 -15.73
N SER A 180 0.93 5.81 -15.28
CA SER A 180 1.83 6.74 -14.59
C SER A 180 2.31 6.18 -13.25
N LYS A 181 1.44 5.54 -12.46
CA LYS A 181 1.82 4.91 -11.18
C LYS A 181 2.78 3.73 -11.38
N VAL A 182 2.58 2.91 -12.42
CA VAL A 182 3.47 1.77 -12.73
C VAL A 182 4.81 2.26 -13.26
N THR A 183 4.84 3.23 -14.17
CA THR A 183 6.09 3.80 -14.72
C THR A 183 6.89 4.58 -13.67
N HIS A 184 6.24 5.30 -12.75
CA HIS A 184 6.92 5.98 -11.64
C HIS A 184 7.31 5.00 -10.50
N SER A 185 6.67 3.84 -10.39
CA SER A 185 7.06 2.79 -9.43
C SER A 185 8.24 1.93 -9.91
N HIS A 186 8.59 1.96 -11.20
CA HIS A 186 9.71 1.21 -11.76
C HIS A 186 11.04 1.98 -11.83
N GLY A 187 11.04 3.26 -11.44
CA GLY A 187 12.21 4.15 -11.58
C GLY A 187 12.88 4.59 -10.27
N SER A 188 12.41 4.14 -9.11
CA SER A 188 13.03 4.53 -7.83
C SER A 188 13.12 3.36 -6.88
N LYS A 189 14.35 2.88 -6.75
CA LYS A 189 14.89 2.09 -5.65
C LYS A 189 14.16 0.77 -5.43
N VAL A 190 14.81 -0.29 -5.91
CA VAL A 190 14.83 -1.61 -5.27
C VAL A 190 14.73 -1.40 -3.76
N ASN A 191 13.53 -1.65 -3.24
CA ASN A 191 13.35 -1.86 -1.82
C ASN A 191 14.20 -3.08 -1.53
N GLN A 192 15.34 -2.83 -0.89
CA GLN A 192 16.00 -3.81 -0.06
C GLN A 192 14.89 -4.32 0.87
N SER A 193 14.38 -5.50 0.57
CA SER A 193 13.54 -6.23 1.51
C SER A 193 14.38 -6.32 2.77
N VAL A 194 14.04 -5.51 3.76
CA VAL A 194 14.48 -5.75 5.12
C VAL A 194 13.71 -7.00 5.52
N GLU A 195 14.27 -8.13 5.10
CA GLU A 195 13.96 -9.44 5.62
C GLU A 195 14.05 -9.31 7.15
N ALA A 196 12.97 -9.68 7.83
CA ALA A 196 12.96 -9.64 9.29
C ALA A 196 14.19 -10.44 9.77
N PRO A 197 15.01 -9.90 10.68
CA PRO A 197 16.21 -10.59 11.14
C PRO A 197 15.82 -11.98 11.60
N SER A 198 16.53 -12.99 11.10
CA SER A 198 16.26 -14.40 11.42
C SER A 198 16.30 -14.60 12.94
N GLU A 199 15.46 -15.51 13.42
CA GLU A 199 15.31 -15.82 14.85
C GLU A 199 16.65 -16.20 15.51
N GLU A 200 17.54 -16.85 14.76
CA GLU A 200 18.90 -17.21 15.18
C GLU A 200 19.77 -15.96 15.45
N ALA A 201 19.68 -14.93 14.60
CA ALA A 201 20.46 -13.70 14.75
C ALA A 201 20.00 -12.86 15.96
N LEU A 202 18.69 -12.88 16.27
CA LEU A 202 18.16 -12.22 17.47
C LEU A 202 18.56 -12.98 18.74
N ILE A 203 18.53 -14.31 18.72
CA ILE A 203 18.97 -15.13 19.85
C ILE A 203 20.48 -14.94 20.08
N GLU A 204 21.31 -14.89 19.04
CA GLU A 204 22.75 -14.59 19.15
C GLU A 204 23.03 -13.21 19.74
N LEU A 205 22.26 -12.19 19.35
CA LEU A 205 22.43 -10.83 19.86
C LEU A 205 22.19 -10.73 21.38
N PHE A 206 21.26 -11.52 21.91
CA PHE A 206 20.96 -11.55 23.36
C PHE A 206 21.72 -12.66 24.11
N SER A 207 22.40 -13.57 23.40
CA SER A 207 23.23 -14.63 24.00
C SER A 207 24.70 -14.20 24.12
N LYS A 208 25.13 -13.16 23.40
CA LYS A 208 26.45 -12.56 23.59
C LYS A 208 26.55 -11.91 24.96
N GLU A 209 27.59 -12.28 25.69
CA GLU A 209 27.90 -11.75 27.01
C GLU A 209 28.03 -10.21 26.95
N VAL A 210 27.45 -9.54 27.95
CA VAL A 210 27.49 -8.09 28.13
C VAL A 210 28.94 -7.68 28.40
N GLY A 211 29.72 -7.47 27.34
CA GLY A 211 31.14 -7.12 27.47
C GLY A 211 31.98 -7.22 26.20
N GLU A 212 31.48 -7.80 25.10
CA GLU A 212 32.19 -7.70 23.82
C GLU A 212 32.03 -6.28 23.25
N ASP A 213 33.16 -5.61 23.02
CA ASP A 213 33.23 -4.33 22.33
C ASP A 213 32.54 -4.49 20.96
N VAL A 214 31.38 -3.86 20.82
CA VAL A 214 30.71 -3.72 19.54
C VAL A 214 31.69 -3.01 18.61
N GLU A 215 32.24 -3.73 17.63
CA GLU A 215 33.15 -3.18 16.64
C GLU A 215 32.42 -2.06 15.89
N ASN A 216 32.64 -0.84 16.37
CA ASN A 216 31.96 0.33 15.90
C ASN A 216 32.70 0.84 14.67
N ASN A 217 32.25 0.39 13.50
CA ASN A 217 32.79 0.85 12.22
C ASN A 217 32.49 2.34 11.92
N LEU A 218 31.89 3.10 12.85
CA LEU A 218 31.68 4.56 12.68
C LEU A 218 32.99 5.32 12.43
N ASP A 219 34.11 4.88 13.01
CA ASP A 219 35.40 5.58 12.87
C ASP A 219 36.01 5.40 11.47
N GLN A 220 35.55 4.42 10.70
CA GLN A 220 35.97 4.19 9.30
C GLN A 220 35.06 4.88 8.28
N VAL A 221 33.94 5.46 8.73
CA VAL A 221 33.05 6.23 7.86
C VAL A 221 33.60 7.65 7.71
N GLU A 222 34.52 7.83 6.77
CA GLU A 222 34.83 9.17 6.26
C GLU A 222 33.60 9.73 5.54
N VAL A 223 32.81 10.53 6.27
CA VAL A 223 31.76 11.35 5.65
C VAL A 223 32.47 12.34 4.73
N LYS A 224 32.48 12.02 3.43
CA LYS A 224 32.77 13.02 2.40
C LYS A 224 31.71 14.10 2.53
N ASN A 225 32.05 15.15 3.26
CA ASN A 225 31.30 16.39 3.33
C ASN A 225 31.36 17.03 1.94
N ALA A 226 30.53 16.53 1.04
CA ALA A 226 30.10 17.29 -0.10
C ALA A 226 29.33 18.47 0.49
N LYS A 227 30.03 19.60 0.70
CA LYS A 227 29.40 20.91 0.76
C LYS A 227 28.57 21.00 -0.52
N ALA A 228 27.30 20.64 -0.44
CA ALA A 228 26.32 21.02 -1.42
C ALA A 228 26.38 22.54 -1.41
N GLY A 229 27.12 23.11 -2.37
CA GLY A 229 27.16 24.55 -2.56
C GLY A 229 25.71 24.97 -2.62
N GLY A 230 25.31 25.82 -1.67
CA GLY A 230 23.91 26.22 -1.51
C GLY A 230 23.34 26.75 -2.82
N VAL A 231 22.04 27.00 -2.87
CA VAL A 231 21.32 27.43 -4.08
C VAL A 231 22.05 28.54 -4.87
N SER A 232 22.82 29.42 -4.20
CA SER A 232 23.71 30.41 -4.79
C SER A 232 24.83 29.84 -5.69
N ALA A 233 25.49 28.75 -5.28
CA ALA A 233 26.53 28.07 -6.05
C ALA A 233 25.96 27.34 -7.27
N ASN A 234 24.76 26.75 -7.14
CA ASN A 234 24.06 26.14 -8.27
C ASN A 234 23.55 27.20 -9.27
N LEU A 235 23.08 28.37 -8.79
CA LEU A 235 22.74 29.51 -9.64
C LEU A 235 23.97 30.09 -10.36
N ALA A 236 25.13 30.15 -9.70
CA ALA A 236 26.38 30.59 -10.32
C ALA A 236 26.83 29.62 -11.42
N LYS A 237 26.72 28.31 -11.20
CA LYS A 237 26.98 27.29 -12.23
C LYS A 237 26.02 27.42 -13.42
N LEU A 238 24.73 27.64 -13.19
CA LEU A 238 23.74 27.88 -14.24
C LEU A 238 24.03 29.15 -15.05
N LYS A 239 24.45 30.23 -14.39
CA LYS A 239 24.85 31.47 -15.08
C LYS A 239 26.10 31.31 -15.94
N ASN A 240 27.06 30.50 -15.49
CA ASN A 240 28.27 30.25 -16.28
C ASN A 240 27.96 29.34 -17.48
N LEU A 241 27.10 28.33 -17.31
CA LEU A 241 26.59 27.52 -18.42
C LEU A 241 25.81 28.33 -19.46
N GLN A 242 24.99 29.29 -19.04
CA GLN A 242 24.28 30.19 -19.95
C GLN A 242 25.21 31.12 -20.74
N LYS A 243 26.37 31.46 -20.19
CA LYS A 243 27.37 32.30 -20.85
C LYS A 243 28.30 31.55 -21.80
N GLU A 244 28.41 30.23 -21.64
CA GLU A 244 29.15 29.38 -22.58
C GLU A 244 28.32 28.98 -23.81
N THR A 245 27.01 29.27 -23.80
CA THR A 245 26.07 29.00 -24.90
C THR A 245 25.73 30.22 -25.77
N GLU A 246 26.43 31.35 -25.59
CA GLU A 246 26.45 32.52 -26.50
C GLU A 246 27.82 32.64 -27.17
#